data_AF-A0A933IB32-F1
#
_entry.id   AF-A0A933IB32-F1
#
_cell.length_a   1.000
_cell.length_b   1.000
_cell.length_c   1.000
_cell.angle_alpha   90.00
_cell.angle_beta   90.00
_cell.angle_gamma   90.00
#
_symmetry.space_group_name_H-M   'P 1'
#
loop_
_entity.id
_entity.type
_entity.pdbx_description
1 polymer ?
#
loop_
_entity_poly.entity_id
_entity_poly.type
_entity_poly.pdbx_seq_one_letter_code
_entity_poly.pdbx_strand_id
1 'polypeptide(L)'
;MFKKLTLSCIGAVIIALLIVAGCSKKENPVAPAITGTITGVVTDTANGTAIAGVSITTNPATSSVTTDITGQYTITAVNAGTYTVTAVKTGYNSKNVTVAVTAGNTVTVNIALAVGAPGNNAPNAPGSPSPANNAINQSTSLILSWTCTDPDEGDTLKYDVYFGTTNPPTTAVSTNQSAASIVCSGLENSTIYYWKIVAKDNHSSATAGPVWCFTTEPRPIEWITIPAGNFTMGSLPGDPYAKTDEQPQHTVYLDAYQISKYEVTNSQYKAFMDDGGYNNSIYWTADGWNWRTSNASTEPVWWSSGSYNSGTAFPSHPVVGVSWYEAYAFCNWAGGHLPTEAQWEKAARGTNSSNYWPWGSTWDASKCNSGENVTPDTFTYSSPVGFFSTGQSPYGVYDMAGNVWEWVNDWHYSAYYSDPGANTNPTGPTTGTYRVVRGGGSWFHGAEWCRVAARGYNTPDYRHSYNGIYGFRPAK
;
A
#
# COMPACT_ATOMS: atom_id res chain seq x y z
N MET A 1 23.33 -64.60 14.56
CA MET A 1 23.01 -64.35 13.13
C MET A 1 24.34 -64.15 12.40
N PHE A 2 24.59 -64.97 11.38
CA PHE A 2 25.83 -65.05 10.58
C PHE A 2 26.18 -63.73 9.86
N LYS A 3 27.46 -63.33 9.75
CA LYS A 3 28.38 -63.69 8.63
C LYS A 3 29.74 -62.95 8.71
N LYS A 4 30.75 -63.68 8.23
CA LYS A 4 32.19 -63.41 8.03
C LYS A 4 32.52 -62.20 7.16
N LEU A 5 33.74 -61.67 7.27
CA LEU A 5 34.72 -61.67 6.16
C LEU A 5 36.18 -61.54 6.68
N THR A 6 37.11 -62.21 6.01
CA THR A 6 38.50 -62.52 6.40
C THR A 6 39.52 -61.97 5.41
N LEU A 7 40.68 -61.55 5.96
CA LEU A 7 42.09 -61.66 5.50
C LEU A 7 42.47 -61.32 4.04
N SER A 8 43.55 -60.54 3.86
CA SER A 8 44.92 -61.10 3.71
C SER A 8 45.98 -60.00 3.63
N CYS A 9 47.17 -60.28 4.17
CA CYS A 9 48.40 -59.48 4.13
C CYS A 9 49.57 -60.38 3.69
N ILE A 10 50.67 -59.72 3.31
CA ILE A 10 52.09 -60.16 3.28
C ILE A 10 52.67 -60.46 1.89
N GLY A 11 53.82 -59.82 1.62
CA GLY A 11 54.82 -60.24 0.63
C GLY A 11 55.96 -59.23 0.47
N ALA A 12 57.13 -59.52 1.03
CA ALA A 12 58.35 -58.71 1.01
C ALA A 12 59.32 -59.07 -0.15
N VAL A 13 60.41 -58.29 -0.31
CA VAL A 13 61.83 -58.71 -0.55
C VAL A 13 62.62 -57.79 -1.52
N ILE A 14 63.55 -57.00 -0.94
CA ILE A 14 65.01 -56.83 -1.18
C ILE A 14 65.58 -56.91 -2.62
N ILE A 15 66.43 -55.95 -3.01
CA ILE A 15 67.85 -56.14 -3.44
C ILE A 15 68.54 -54.77 -3.65
N ALA A 16 69.71 -54.62 -3.03
CA ALA A 16 70.67 -53.54 -3.24
C ALA A 16 71.87 -54.06 -4.06
N LEU A 17 72.42 -53.25 -4.95
CA LEU A 17 73.77 -53.42 -5.49
C LEU A 17 74.40 -52.05 -5.81
N LEU A 18 75.52 -51.75 -5.11
CA LEU A 18 76.49 -50.72 -5.46
C LEU A 18 77.36 -51.18 -6.64
N ILE A 19 77.94 -50.24 -7.42
CA ILE A 19 79.40 -50.06 -7.63
C ILE A 19 79.67 -48.82 -8.51
N VAL A 20 80.88 -48.30 -8.29
CA VAL A 20 81.46 -46.97 -8.54
C VAL A 20 82.17 -46.83 -9.90
N ALA A 21 82.19 -45.57 -10.38
CA ALA A 21 83.15 -44.86 -11.24
C ALA A 21 83.54 -45.35 -12.65
N GLY A 22 83.34 -44.43 -13.60
CA GLY A 22 84.17 -44.28 -14.80
C GLY A 22 84.12 -42.82 -15.29
N CYS A 23 85.13 -42.02 -14.94
CA CYS A 23 85.35 -40.70 -15.53
C CYS A 23 85.85 -40.86 -16.97
N SER A 24 85.13 -40.29 -17.95
CA SER A 24 85.74 -39.83 -19.20
C SER A 24 85.22 -38.43 -19.50
N LYS A 25 86.14 -37.48 -19.68
CA LYS A 25 85.84 -36.11 -20.11
C LYS A 25 85.24 -36.18 -21.51
N LYS A 26 83.96 -35.85 -21.65
CA LYS A 26 83.36 -35.45 -22.93
C LYS A 26 83.17 -33.94 -22.90
N GLU A 27 83.71 -33.26 -23.90
CA GLU A 27 83.33 -31.89 -24.22
C GLU A 27 81.81 -31.84 -24.42
N ASN A 28 81.12 -30.95 -23.69
CA ASN A 28 79.67 -30.81 -23.83
C ASN A 28 79.36 -30.16 -25.17
N PRO A 29 78.62 -30.82 -26.09
CA PRO A 29 78.02 -30.12 -27.21
C PRO A 29 76.99 -29.12 -26.65
N VAL A 30 77.08 -27.85 -27.04
CA VAL A 30 76.02 -26.88 -26.74
C VAL A 30 74.79 -27.31 -27.52
N ALA A 31 73.79 -27.87 -26.82
CA ALA A 31 72.51 -28.19 -27.43
C ALA A 31 71.89 -26.91 -28.04
N PRO A 32 71.33 -26.95 -29.26
CA PRO A 32 70.66 -25.79 -29.83
C PRO A 32 69.58 -25.30 -28.86
N ALA A 33 69.56 -24.00 -28.58
CA ALA A 33 68.57 -23.42 -27.67
C ALA A 33 67.16 -23.75 -28.19
N ILE A 34 66.34 -24.43 -27.39
CA ILE A 34 64.94 -24.74 -27.74
C ILE A 34 63.95 -23.69 -27.23
N THR A 35 64.46 -22.70 -26.48
CA THR A 35 63.70 -21.62 -25.85
C THR A 35 64.22 -20.25 -26.27
N GLY A 36 63.34 -19.24 -26.21
CA GLY A 36 63.64 -17.81 -26.33
C GLY A 36 63.18 -17.04 -25.08
N THR A 37 63.19 -15.72 -25.18
CA THR A 37 62.81 -14.80 -24.07
C THR A 37 61.81 -13.76 -24.55
N ILE A 38 60.79 -13.46 -23.74
CA ILE A 38 59.87 -12.32 -23.95
C ILE A 38 60.22 -11.24 -22.93
N THR A 39 60.46 -10.01 -23.38
CA THR A 39 60.68 -8.85 -22.51
C THR A 39 59.81 -7.68 -22.94
N GLY A 40 59.65 -6.66 -22.10
CA GLY A 40 58.88 -5.47 -22.47
C GLY A 40 58.74 -4.47 -21.34
N VAL A 41 58.18 -3.30 -21.68
CA VAL A 41 57.79 -2.25 -20.72
C VAL A 41 56.28 -2.05 -20.78
N VAL A 42 55.65 -1.92 -19.60
CA VAL A 42 54.24 -1.51 -19.49
C VAL A 42 54.16 -0.02 -19.13
N THR A 43 53.40 0.74 -19.92
CA THR A 43 53.23 2.20 -19.74
C THR A 43 51.77 2.62 -19.69
N ASP A 44 51.50 3.77 -19.09
CA ASP A 44 50.19 4.41 -19.11
C ASP A 44 50.00 5.14 -20.45
N THR A 45 48.86 4.89 -21.10
CA THR A 45 48.54 5.45 -22.42
C THR A 45 48.38 6.98 -22.40
N ALA A 46 47.98 7.58 -21.28
CA ALA A 46 47.70 9.01 -21.17
C ALA A 46 48.97 9.86 -21.01
N ASN A 47 49.98 9.36 -20.31
CA ASN A 47 51.16 10.14 -19.95
C ASN A 47 52.50 9.44 -20.26
N GLY A 48 52.48 8.21 -20.76
CA GLY A 48 53.66 7.43 -21.12
C GLY A 48 54.50 6.95 -19.92
N THR A 49 54.03 7.15 -18.69
CA THR A 49 54.77 6.74 -17.49
C THR A 49 54.79 5.23 -17.33
N ALA A 50 55.87 4.69 -16.78
CA ALA A 50 56.01 3.26 -16.53
C ALA A 50 55.08 2.78 -15.40
N ILE A 51 54.45 1.62 -15.57
CA ILE A 51 53.51 1.04 -14.60
C ILE A 51 54.14 -0.16 -13.90
N ALA A 52 54.36 -0.04 -12.59
CA ALA A 52 54.89 -1.09 -11.74
C ALA A 52 53.83 -2.08 -11.24
N GLY A 53 54.24 -3.33 -11.01
CA GLY A 53 53.40 -4.40 -10.45
C GLY A 53 52.22 -4.80 -11.33
N VAL A 54 52.35 -4.72 -12.65
CA VAL A 54 51.39 -5.25 -13.63
C VAL A 54 51.64 -6.75 -13.77
N SER A 55 50.59 -7.57 -13.64
CA SER A 55 50.69 -9.02 -13.84
C SER A 55 50.76 -9.35 -15.33
N ILE A 56 51.81 -10.06 -15.74
CA ILE A 56 52.05 -10.51 -17.11
C ILE A 56 51.95 -12.03 -17.19
N THR A 57 51.08 -12.53 -18.06
CA THR A 57 50.88 -13.97 -18.31
C THR A 57 50.90 -14.28 -19.81
N THR A 58 51.09 -15.54 -20.20
CA THR A 58 51.06 -15.97 -21.61
C THR A 58 50.02 -17.06 -21.85
N ASN A 59 49.55 -17.20 -23.09
CA ASN A 59 48.80 -18.35 -23.60
C ASN A 59 49.41 -18.84 -24.93
N PRO A 60 49.92 -20.09 -25.06
CA PRO A 60 49.99 -21.14 -24.04
C PRO A 60 50.72 -20.71 -22.76
N ALA A 61 50.35 -21.31 -21.62
CA ALA A 61 50.87 -20.93 -20.32
C ALA A 61 52.37 -21.26 -20.20
N THR A 62 53.16 -20.30 -19.72
CA THR A 62 54.58 -20.46 -19.38
C THR A 62 54.79 -20.14 -17.90
N SER A 63 55.53 -19.07 -17.59
CA SER A 63 55.65 -18.48 -16.26
C SER A 63 54.99 -17.10 -16.24
N SER A 64 54.41 -16.71 -15.11
CA SER A 64 53.85 -15.38 -14.89
C SER A 64 54.84 -14.49 -14.15
N VAL A 65 54.93 -13.22 -14.53
CA VAL A 65 55.82 -12.24 -13.87
C VAL A 65 55.06 -10.96 -13.56
N THR A 66 55.64 -10.10 -12.72
CA THR A 66 55.12 -8.74 -12.49
C THR A 66 56.14 -7.71 -12.96
N THR A 67 55.67 -6.56 -13.45
CA THR A 67 56.57 -5.47 -13.84
C THR A 67 57.27 -4.85 -12.64
N ASP A 68 58.53 -4.46 -12.80
CA ASP A 68 59.30 -3.75 -11.78
C ASP A 68 58.93 -2.25 -11.67
N ILE A 69 59.66 -1.50 -10.83
CA ILE A 69 59.42 -0.06 -10.63
C ILE A 69 59.62 0.80 -11.90
N THR A 70 60.32 0.26 -12.91
CA THR A 70 60.51 0.90 -14.21
C THR A 70 59.54 0.36 -15.27
N GLY A 71 58.54 -0.42 -14.86
CA GLY A 71 57.54 -1.02 -15.74
C GLY A 71 58.07 -2.18 -16.58
N GLN A 72 59.30 -2.64 -16.36
CA GLN A 72 59.93 -3.69 -17.14
C GLN A 72 59.53 -5.08 -16.66
N TYR A 73 59.42 -6.03 -17.59
CA TYR A 73 59.24 -7.45 -17.30
C TYR A 73 60.06 -8.33 -18.23
N THR A 74 60.40 -9.54 -17.78
CA THR A 74 61.08 -10.56 -18.61
C THR A 74 60.59 -11.96 -18.25
N ILE A 75 60.18 -12.74 -19.25
CA ILE A 75 59.82 -14.16 -19.16
C ILE A 75 60.88 -14.94 -19.94
N THR A 76 61.71 -15.71 -19.24
CA THR A 76 62.79 -16.51 -19.83
C THR A 76 62.33 -17.95 -20.11
N ALA A 77 63.14 -18.70 -20.87
CA ALA A 77 62.92 -20.12 -21.15
C ALA A 77 61.56 -20.44 -21.81
N VAL A 78 61.08 -19.57 -22.71
CA VAL A 78 59.82 -19.75 -23.45
C VAL A 78 60.08 -20.59 -24.70
N ASN A 79 59.45 -21.76 -24.83
CA ASN A 79 59.62 -22.62 -26.03
C ASN A 79 59.25 -21.86 -27.30
N ALA A 80 59.95 -22.14 -28.42
CA ALA A 80 59.62 -21.51 -29.70
C ALA A 80 58.15 -21.78 -30.11
N GLY A 81 57.42 -20.74 -30.50
CA GLY A 81 55.99 -20.81 -30.78
C GLY A 81 55.30 -19.44 -30.70
N THR A 82 54.00 -19.40 -30.98
CA THR A 82 53.18 -18.19 -30.90
C THR A 82 52.48 -18.10 -29.55
N TYR A 83 52.57 -16.95 -28.88
CA TYR A 83 51.98 -16.69 -27.56
C TYR A 83 51.14 -15.43 -27.56
N THR A 84 50.06 -15.42 -26.79
CA THR A 84 49.34 -14.20 -26.41
C THR A 84 49.80 -13.77 -25.03
N VAL A 85 50.43 -12.60 -24.92
CA VAL A 85 50.85 -11.96 -23.68
C VAL A 85 49.70 -11.11 -23.15
N THR A 86 49.29 -11.33 -21.90
CA THR A 86 48.19 -10.64 -21.23
C THR A 86 48.74 -9.80 -20.08
N ALA A 87 48.41 -8.51 -20.06
CA ALA A 87 48.76 -7.58 -18.98
C ALA A 87 47.51 -7.18 -18.18
N VAL A 88 47.57 -7.34 -16.85
CA VAL A 88 46.45 -7.04 -15.93
C VAL A 88 46.95 -6.24 -14.73
N LYS A 89 46.26 -5.14 -14.43
CA LYS A 89 46.47 -4.31 -13.24
C LYS A 89 45.14 -3.73 -12.79
N THR A 90 44.83 -3.81 -11.50
CA THR A 90 43.65 -3.15 -10.92
C THR A 90 43.67 -1.65 -11.25
N GLY A 91 42.54 -1.10 -11.70
CA GLY A 91 42.43 0.30 -12.14
C GLY A 91 42.77 0.54 -13.62
N TYR A 92 43.17 -0.49 -14.38
CA TYR A 92 43.45 -0.40 -15.82
C TYR A 92 42.65 -1.44 -16.61
N ASN A 93 42.31 -1.12 -17.86
CA ASN A 93 41.77 -2.10 -18.79
C ASN A 93 42.85 -3.14 -19.13
N SER A 94 42.52 -4.44 -19.09
CA SER A 94 43.47 -5.49 -19.48
C SER A 94 43.79 -5.43 -20.97
N LYS A 95 44.98 -5.88 -21.35
CA LYS A 95 45.44 -5.84 -22.75
C LYS A 95 46.18 -7.11 -23.14
N ASN A 96 45.89 -7.59 -24.35
CA ASN A 96 46.47 -8.79 -24.94
C ASN A 96 47.30 -8.43 -26.18
N VAL A 97 48.49 -9.01 -26.31
CA VAL A 97 49.38 -8.83 -27.47
C VAL A 97 49.92 -10.18 -27.91
N THR A 98 49.76 -10.53 -29.19
CA THR A 98 50.28 -11.80 -29.75
C THR A 98 51.70 -11.62 -30.28
N VAL A 99 52.59 -12.56 -29.96
CA VAL A 99 54.00 -12.53 -30.33
C VAL A 99 54.49 -13.93 -30.75
N ALA A 100 55.41 -13.99 -31.72
CA ALA A 100 56.12 -15.21 -32.07
C ALA A 100 57.48 -15.26 -31.37
N VAL A 101 57.75 -16.33 -30.62
CA VAL A 101 59.03 -16.59 -29.96
C VAL A 101 59.82 -17.58 -30.81
N THR A 102 61.05 -17.22 -31.15
CA THR A 102 62.00 -18.10 -31.84
C THR A 102 63.12 -18.51 -30.90
N ALA A 103 63.56 -19.76 -31.00
CA ALA A 103 64.68 -20.33 -30.27
C ALA A 103 65.92 -19.43 -30.28
N GLY A 104 66.52 -19.19 -29.11
CA GLY A 104 67.74 -18.39 -28.94
C GLY A 104 67.58 -16.87 -29.03
N ASN A 105 66.41 -16.35 -29.40
CA ASN A 105 66.17 -14.92 -29.56
C ASN A 105 65.35 -14.33 -28.40
N THR A 106 65.52 -13.02 -28.20
CA THR A 106 64.67 -12.21 -27.32
C THR A 106 63.70 -11.40 -28.16
N VAL A 107 62.41 -11.45 -27.81
CA VAL A 107 61.37 -10.63 -28.43
C VAL A 107 60.86 -9.58 -27.45
N THR A 108 60.71 -8.34 -27.92
CA THR A 108 60.23 -7.22 -27.10
C THR A 108 58.75 -6.95 -27.37
N VAL A 109 57.95 -6.87 -26.30
CA VAL A 109 56.50 -6.63 -26.34
C VAL A 109 56.18 -5.48 -25.39
N ASN A 110 56.14 -4.25 -25.90
CA ASN A 110 55.74 -3.09 -25.10
C ASN A 110 54.22 -2.97 -25.06
N ILE A 111 53.65 -2.73 -23.87
CA ILE A 111 52.20 -2.70 -23.65
C ILE A 111 51.81 -1.36 -23.03
N ALA A 112 51.00 -0.57 -23.73
CA ALA A 112 50.37 0.62 -23.16
C ALA A 112 48.98 0.27 -22.61
N LEU A 113 48.74 0.47 -21.31
CA LEU A 113 47.44 0.27 -20.65
C LEU A 113 46.72 1.60 -20.50
N ALA A 114 45.40 1.60 -20.66
CA ALA A 114 44.55 2.76 -20.37
C ALA A 114 43.88 2.57 -19.01
N VAL A 115 43.79 3.65 -18.23
CA VAL A 115 43.04 3.67 -16.96
C VAL A 115 41.60 3.21 -17.25
N GLY A 116 41.09 2.28 -16.47
CA GLY A 116 39.68 1.88 -16.53
C GLY A 116 38.82 3.04 -16.01
N ALA A 117 37.63 3.26 -16.57
CA ALA A 117 36.72 4.29 -16.04
C ALA A 117 36.57 4.12 -14.51
N PRO A 118 36.52 5.21 -13.72
CA PRO A 118 36.22 5.09 -12.30
C PRO A 118 34.91 4.30 -12.17
N GLY A 119 34.90 3.25 -11.36
CA GLY A 119 33.72 2.42 -11.20
C GLY A 119 32.59 3.26 -10.64
N ASN A 120 31.53 3.47 -11.41
CA ASN A 120 30.34 4.18 -10.96
C ASN A 120 29.51 3.27 -10.04
N ASN A 121 29.25 3.73 -8.83
CA ASN A 121 28.33 3.13 -7.89
C ASN A 121 26.93 3.69 -8.13
N ALA A 122 25.91 2.86 -7.93
CA ALA A 122 24.55 3.36 -8.00
C ALA A 122 24.26 4.29 -6.79
N PRO A 123 23.31 5.23 -6.92
CA PRO A 123 22.88 6.07 -5.80
C PRO A 123 22.46 5.25 -4.57
N ASN A 124 22.62 5.80 -3.38
CA ASN A 124 22.03 5.21 -2.18
C ASN A 124 20.49 5.28 -2.26
N ALA A 125 19.82 4.28 -1.68
CA ALA A 125 18.36 4.23 -1.67
C ALA A 125 17.77 5.49 -1.01
N PRO A 126 16.75 6.12 -1.62
CA PRO A 126 16.02 7.23 -1.01
C PRO A 126 15.53 6.89 0.41
N GLY A 127 15.65 7.86 1.32
CA GLY A 127 15.33 7.73 2.74
C GLY A 127 14.66 8.97 3.32
N SER A 128 14.37 8.94 4.62
CA SER A 128 13.80 10.06 5.39
C SER A 128 12.57 10.71 4.74
N PRO A 129 11.50 9.94 4.47
CA PRO A 129 10.32 10.47 3.81
C PRO A 129 9.58 11.50 4.69
N SER A 130 9.03 12.52 4.04
CA SER A 130 7.99 13.38 4.58
C SER A 130 6.82 13.39 3.59
N PRO A 131 5.57 13.10 4.00
CA PRO A 131 5.17 12.60 5.31
C PRO A 131 5.92 11.32 5.71
N ALA A 132 6.10 11.11 7.01
CA ALA A 132 6.73 9.90 7.52
C ALA A 132 5.95 8.66 7.07
N ASN A 133 6.63 7.50 6.98
CA ASN A 133 5.95 6.26 6.62
C ASN A 133 4.83 5.93 7.62
N ASN A 134 3.64 5.62 7.11
CA ASN A 134 2.39 5.43 7.86
C ASN A 134 1.86 6.69 8.57
N ALA A 135 2.27 7.89 8.16
CA ALA A 135 1.69 9.12 8.69
C ALA A 135 0.18 9.16 8.41
N ILE A 136 -0.60 9.62 9.39
CA ILE A 136 -2.06 9.76 9.28
C ILE A 136 -2.45 11.24 9.36
N ASN A 137 -3.71 11.56 9.06
CA ASN A 137 -4.25 12.92 9.13
C ASN A 137 -3.45 13.94 8.31
N GLN A 138 -2.98 13.52 7.13
CA GLN A 138 -2.25 14.40 6.23
C GLN A 138 -3.23 15.26 5.40
N SER A 139 -2.87 16.51 5.12
CA SER A 139 -3.72 17.36 4.28
C SER A 139 -3.94 16.74 2.90
N THR A 140 -5.10 17.00 2.31
CA THR A 140 -5.38 16.67 0.89
C THR A 140 -4.53 17.45 -0.11
N SER A 141 -3.72 18.41 0.40
CA SER A 141 -2.66 19.08 -0.33
C SER A 141 -1.39 19.13 0.50
N LEU A 142 -0.35 18.40 0.10
CA LEU A 142 0.91 18.29 0.84
C LEU A 142 2.14 18.21 -0.08
N ILE A 143 3.32 18.29 0.53
CA ILE A 143 4.60 18.10 -0.16
C ILE A 143 5.16 16.74 0.24
N LEU A 144 5.42 15.88 -0.75
CA LEU A 144 6.28 14.72 -0.56
C LEU A 144 7.73 15.19 -0.64
N SER A 145 8.59 14.78 0.29
CA SER A 145 10.03 15.02 0.24
C SER A 145 10.84 13.87 0.79
N TRP A 146 12.09 13.74 0.35
CA TRP A 146 13.00 12.65 0.74
C TRP A 146 14.44 13.13 0.76
N THR A 147 15.33 12.29 1.31
CA THR A 147 16.78 12.46 1.23
C THR A 147 17.38 11.36 0.35
N CYS A 148 18.43 11.68 -0.42
CA CYS A 148 19.17 10.71 -1.22
C CYS A 148 20.58 11.26 -1.47
N THR A 149 21.57 10.36 -1.61
CA THR A 149 22.99 10.68 -1.76
C THR A 149 23.62 9.71 -2.75
N ASP A 150 24.69 10.12 -3.43
CA ASP A 150 25.51 9.22 -4.23
C ASP A 150 26.85 8.92 -3.53
N PRO A 151 27.34 7.66 -3.54
CA PRO A 151 28.68 7.35 -3.08
C PRO A 151 29.81 8.05 -3.86
N ASP A 152 29.55 8.41 -5.13
CA ASP A 152 30.53 9.03 -6.01
C ASP A 152 30.43 10.57 -5.93
N GLU A 153 31.53 11.21 -5.53
CA GLU A 153 31.57 12.65 -5.32
C GLU A 153 31.45 13.42 -6.64
N GLY A 154 30.48 14.33 -6.72
CA GLY A 154 30.23 15.16 -7.90
C GLY A 154 29.10 14.65 -8.79
N ASP A 155 28.58 13.46 -8.52
CA ASP A 155 27.43 12.93 -9.25
C ASP A 155 26.15 13.70 -8.93
N THR A 156 25.36 13.92 -9.97
CA THR A 156 24.08 14.63 -9.87
C THR A 156 22.93 13.64 -9.88
N LEU A 157 21.96 13.85 -8.97
CA LEU A 157 20.82 12.97 -8.85
C LEU A 157 19.57 13.50 -9.57
N LYS A 158 18.85 12.56 -10.18
CA LYS A 158 17.53 12.73 -10.77
C LYS A 158 16.57 11.71 -10.18
N TYR A 159 15.29 12.07 -10.07
CA TYR A 159 14.28 11.24 -9.42
C TYR A 159 13.08 10.97 -10.32
N ASP A 160 12.61 9.73 -10.32
CA ASP A 160 11.26 9.39 -10.75
C ASP A 160 10.40 9.15 -9.51
N VAL A 161 9.23 9.79 -9.47
CA VAL A 161 8.30 9.74 -8.34
C VAL A 161 7.09 8.91 -8.74
N TYR A 162 6.86 7.81 -8.05
CA TYR A 162 5.67 6.97 -8.21
C TYR A 162 4.72 7.26 -7.06
N PHE A 163 3.44 7.48 -7.37
CA PHE A 163 2.43 7.89 -6.40
C PHE A 163 1.05 7.42 -6.83
N GLY A 164 0.25 6.91 -5.90
CA GLY A 164 -1.13 6.50 -6.15
C GLY A 164 -1.73 5.72 -5.00
N THR A 165 -2.91 5.15 -5.20
CA THR A 165 -3.62 4.35 -4.18
C THR A 165 -3.32 2.84 -4.26
N THR A 166 -2.57 2.40 -5.28
CA THR A 166 -2.13 1.02 -5.44
C THR A 166 -0.82 0.77 -4.69
N ASN A 167 -0.71 -0.38 -4.01
CA ASN A 167 0.51 -0.82 -3.36
C ASN A 167 1.11 -2.07 -4.06
N PRO A 168 2.32 -1.99 -4.66
CA PRO A 168 3.13 -0.78 -4.85
C PRO A 168 2.57 0.11 -5.98
N PRO A 169 2.85 1.42 -5.97
CA PRO A 169 2.41 2.31 -7.02
C PRO A 169 3.18 2.03 -8.32
N THR A 170 2.45 1.98 -9.44
CA THR A 170 2.99 1.61 -10.76
C THR A 170 3.12 2.80 -11.71
N THR A 171 2.41 3.90 -11.44
CA THR A 171 2.41 5.09 -12.30
C THR A 171 3.35 6.15 -11.73
N ALA A 172 4.25 6.65 -12.58
CA ALA A 172 5.09 7.79 -12.25
C ALA A 172 4.31 9.10 -12.44
N VAL A 173 4.26 9.93 -11.41
CA VAL A 173 3.66 11.27 -11.45
C VAL A 173 4.66 12.36 -11.83
N SER A 174 5.96 12.05 -11.76
CA SER A 174 7.05 12.91 -12.22
C SER A 174 8.25 12.05 -12.60
N THR A 175 8.99 12.45 -13.64
CA THR A 175 10.19 11.74 -14.10
C THR A 175 11.35 12.69 -14.32
N ASN A 176 12.56 12.21 -14.05
CA ASN A 176 13.83 12.93 -14.21
C ASN A 176 13.87 14.32 -13.51
N GLN A 177 13.19 14.48 -12.37
CA GLN A 177 13.22 15.74 -11.62
C GLN A 177 14.48 15.87 -10.76
N SER A 178 14.96 17.10 -10.56
CA SER A 178 16.13 17.35 -9.69
C SER A 178 15.76 17.61 -8.22
N ALA A 179 14.56 18.12 -7.96
CA ALA A 179 14.14 18.40 -6.59
C ALA A 179 13.87 17.07 -5.86
N ALA A 180 14.34 16.95 -4.62
CA ALA A 180 13.97 15.84 -3.73
C ALA A 180 12.61 16.08 -3.06
N SER A 181 11.66 16.67 -3.80
CA SER A 181 10.29 16.93 -3.35
C SER A 181 9.30 17.10 -4.51
N ILE A 182 8.01 16.92 -4.24
CA ILE A 182 6.91 17.20 -5.17
C ILE A 182 5.65 17.63 -4.41
N VAL A 183 4.87 18.54 -4.99
CA VAL A 183 3.56 18.94 -4.46
C VAL A 183 2.50 17.94 -4.95
N CYS A 184 1.71 17.41 -4.03
CA CYS A 184 0.55 16.58 -4.31
C CYS A 184 -0.70 17.32 -3.81
N SER A 185 -1.66 17.56 -4.69
CA SER A 185 -2.90 18.28 -4.38
C SER A 185 -4.09 17.58 -5.02
N GLY A 186 -5.30 17.88 -4.54
CA GLY A 186 -6.51 17.19 -5.01
C GLY A 186 -6.55 15.72 -4.59
N LEU A 187 -5.90 15.40 -3.45
CA LEU A 187 -5.98 14.07 -2.88
C LEU A 187 -7.37 13.87 -2.27
N GLU A 188 -7.89 12.66 -2.39
CA GLU A 188 -9.13 12.29 -1.73
C GLU A 188 -8.92 12.27 -0.22
N ASN A 189 -9.89 12.80 0.53
CA ASN A 189 -9.91 12.62 1.98
C ASN A 189 -9.95 11.13 2.34
N SER A 190 -9.54 10.79 3.55
CA SER A 190 -9.71 9.45 4.08
C SER A 190 -9.11 8.38 3.16
N THR A 191 -7.98 8.64 2.52
CA THR A 191 -7.42 7.76 1.48
C THR A 191 -5.96 7.46 1.77
N ILE A 192 -5.57 6.19 1.66
CA ILE A 192 -4.19 5.77 1.79
C ILE A 192 -3.51 5.93 0.43
N TYR A 193 -2.44 6.72 0.41
CA TYR A 193 -1.58 6.88 -0.75
C TYR A 193 -0.23 6.21 -0.52
N TYR A 194 0.23 5.47 -1.51
CA TYR A 194 1.51 4.81 -1.57
C TYR A 194 2.43 5.54 -2.54
N TRP A 195 3.70 5.63 -2.19
CA TRP A 195 4.70 6.30 -3.01
C TRP A 195 6.08 5.68 -2.86
N LYS A 196 6.88 5.78 -3.91
CA LYS A 196 8.28 5.37 -3.92
C LYS A 196 9.07 6.28 -4.86
N ILE A 197 10.38 6.34 -4.62
CA ILE A 197 11.32 7.13 -5.42
C ILE A 197 12.33 6.21 -6.07
N VAL A 198 12.58 6.43 -7.36
CA VAL A 198 13.74 5.84 -8.06
C VAL A 198 14.75 6.95 -8.29
N ALA A 199 15.89 6.86 -7.60
CA ALA A 199 17.01 7.78 -7.78
C ALA A 199 17.92 7.29 -8.91
N LYS A 200 18.39 8.22 -9.74
CA LYS A 200 19.28 7.97 -10.88
C LYS A 200 20.46 8.94 -10.82
N ASP A 201 21.64 8.45 -11.13
CA ASP A 201 22.83 9.28 -11.35
C ASP A 201 22.92 9.75 -12.82
N ASN A 202 23.95 10.53 -13.14
CA ASN A 202 24.30 10.95 -14.50
C ASN A 202 25.05 9.88 -15.31
N HIS A 203 25.22 8.67 -14.76
CA HIS A 203 25.92 7.53 -15.36
C HIS A 203 24.98 6.36 -15.69
N SER A 204 23.66 6.60 -15.63
CA SER A 204 22.58 5.64 -15.94
C SER A 204 22.39 4.50 -14.93
N SER A 205 22.93 4.61 -13.71
CA SER A 205 22.58 3.70 -12.62
C SER A 205 21.34 4.21 -11.89
N ALA A 206 20.55 3.28 -11.36
CA ALA A 206 19.30 3.60 -10.68
C ALA A 206 19.10 2.73 -9.43
N THR A 207 18.59 3.35 -8.37
CA THR A 207 18.24 2.69 -7.11
C THR A 207 16.82 3.04 -6.72
N ALA A 208 15.98 2.01 -6.54
CA ALA A 208 14.63 2.18 -6.01
C ALA A 208 14.66 2.23 -4.47
N GLY A 209 13.98 3.20 -3.89
CA GLY A 209 13.72 3.28 -2.47
C GLY A 209 12.59 2.34 -2.02
N PRO A 210 12.35 2.23 -0.69
CA PRO A 210 11.20 1.53 -0.14
C PRO A 210 9.88 2.20 -0.58
N VAL A 211 8.78 1.46 -0.44
CA VAL A 211 7.42 2.03 -0.58
C VAL A 211 7.01 2.63 0.75
N TRP A 212 6.67 3.91 0.74
CA TRP A 212 6.09 4.62 1.87
C TRP A 212 4.60 4.84 1.65
N CYS A 213 3.85 5.04 2.73
CA CYS A 213 2.46 5.46 2.64
C CYS A 213 2.10 6.52 3.67
N PHE A 214 0.99 7.22 3.40
CA PHE A 214 0.31 8.07 4.37
C PHE A 214 -1.20 8.03 4.13
N THR A 215 -1.98 8.43 5.13
CA THR A 215 -3.44 8.56 5.06
C THR A 215 -3.83 10.03 5.15
N THR A 216 -4.63 10.49 4.20
CA THR A 216 -5.19 11.85 4.24
C THR A 216 -6.21 12.02 5.38
N GLU A 217 -6.43 13.27 5.77
CA GLU A 217 -7.35 13.66 6.83
C GLU A 217 -8.79 13.18 6.56
N PRO A 218 -9.56 12.87 7.62
CA PRO A 218 -10.95 12.46 7.48
C PRO A 218 -11.76 13.48 6.69
N ARG A 219 -12.66 12.99 5.85
CA ARG A 219 -13.64 13.86 5.18
C ARG A 219 -14.46 14.60 6.25
N PRO A 220 -14.57 15.95 6.19
CA PRO A 220 -15.47 16.66 7.08
C PRO A 220 -16.91 16.18 6.86
N ILE A 221 -17.75 16.24 7.90
CA ILE A 221 -19.17 15.92 7.73
C ILE A 221 -19.80 16.99 6.85
N GLU A 222 -20.25 16.58 5.66
CA GLU A 222 -20.99 17.44 4.73
C GLU A 222 -22.47 17.44 5.11
N TRP A 223 -23.02 18.63 5.31
CA TRP A 223 -24.39 18.81 5.77
C TRP A 223 -25.29 19.27 4.62
N ILE A 224 -26.41 18.57 4.42
CA ILE A 224 -27.47 18.95 3.49
C ILE A 224 -28.63 19.54 4.29
N THR A 225 -29.12 20.71 3.87
CA THR A 225 -30.29 21.33 4.48
C THR A 225 -31.56 20.73 3.88
N ILE A 226 -32.41 20.17 4.74
CA ILE A 226 -33.75 19.73 4.37
C ILE A 226 -34.72 20.86 4.71
N PRO A 227 -35.50 21.38 3.76
CA PRO A 227 -36.38 22.51 4.00
C PRO A 227 -37.53 22.12 4.95
N ALA A 228 -38.00 23.10 5.73
CA ALA A 228 -39.21 22.94 6.53
C ALA A 228 -40.41 22.62 5.64
N GLY A 229 -41.38 21.90 6.18
CA GLY A 229 -42.64 21.62 5.49
C GLY A 229 -43.15 20.20 5.67
N ASN A 230 -44.33 19.97 5.09
CA ASN A 230 -45.01 18.69 5.14
C ASN A 230 -44.36 17.67 4.19
N PHE A 231 -44.37 16.42 4.61
CA PHE A 231 -44.15 15.26 3.75
C PHE A 231 -45.07 14.12 4.17
N THR A 232 -45.16 13.11 3.32
CA THR A 232 -45.95 11.91 3.58
C THR A 232 -45.04 10.81 4.13
N MET A 233 -45.27 10.41 5.37
CA MET A 233 -44.50 9.38 6.09
C MET A 233 -45.26 8.04 6.08
N GLY A 234 -44.51 6.94 5.94
CA GLY A 234 -45.04 5.57 5.94
C GLY A 234 -45.27 4.96 4.56
N SER A 235 -45.57 3.67 4.55
CA SER A 235 -45.67 2.86 3.35
C SER A 235 -46.88 3.22 2.50
N LEU A 236 -46.72 3.13 1.18
CA LEU A 236 -47.79 3.48 0.25
C LEU A 236 -49.01 2.57 0.47
N PRO A 237 -50.24 3.10 0.24
CA PRO A 237 -51.43 2.26 0.22
C PRO A 237 -51.30 1.14 -0.81
N GLY A 238 -51.45 -0.11 -0.36
CA GLY A 238 -51.36 -1.28 -1.23
C GLY A 238 -49.94 -1.76 -1.55
N ASP A 239 -48.90 -1.22 -0.91
CA ASP A 239 -47.55 -1.78 -0.98
C ASP A 239 -47.54 -3.23 -0.45
N PRO A 240 -47.22 -4.24 -1.31
CA PRO A 240 -47.27 -5.64 -0.93
C PRO A 240 -46.18 -6.04 0.09
N TYR A 241 -45.16 -5.21 0.29
CA TYR A 241 -44.09 -5.41 1.26
C TYR A 241 -44.29 -4.60 2.54
N ALA A 242 -45.36 -3.79 2.61
CA ALA A 242 -45.62 -2.96 3.78
C ALA A 242 -45.86 -3.81 5.04
N LYS A 243 -45.11 -3.49 6.09
CA LYS A 243 -45.38 -4.04 7.41
C LYS A 243 -46.44 -3.23 8.14
N THR A 244 -47.04 -3.83 9.16
CA THR A 244 -48.06 -3.18 9.98
C THR A 244 -47.54 -1.93 10.68
N ASP A 245 -46.28 -1.92 11.09
CA ASP A 245 -45.64 -0.77 11.71
C ASP A 245 -45.21 0.32 10.72
N GLU A 246 -45.32 0.08 9.42
CA GLU A 246 -45.10 1.11 8.38
C GLU A 246 -46.39 1.87 8.02
N GLN A 247 -47.50 1.55 8.69
CA GLN A 247 -48.83 2.06 8.44
C GLN A 247 -49.42 2.77 9.68
N PRO A 248 -50.39 3.68 9.51
CA PRO A 248 -50.87 4.20 8.24
C PRO A 248 -49.88 5.20 7.63
N GLN A 249 -50.00 5.40 6.32
CA GLN A 249 -49.43 6.58 5.68
C GLN A 249 -50.09 7.85 6.24
N HIS A 250 -49.31 8.83 6.68
CA HIS A 250 -49.80 10.05 7.31
C HIS A 250 -48.96 11.27 6.94
N THR A 251 -49.48 12.47 7.18
CA THR A 251 -48.78 13.73 6.89
C THR A 251 -48.02 14.19 8.13
N VAL A 252 -46.72 14.45 7.95
CA VAL A 252 -45.84 14.94 9.02
C VAL A 252 -45.24 16.27 8.60
N TYR A 253 -45.34 17.26 9.48
CA TYR A 253 -44.60 18.51 9.38
C TYR A 253 -43.26 18.38 10.09
N LEU A 254 -42.18 18.82 9.42
CA LEU A 254 -40.87 19.01 10.04
C LEU A 254 -40.40 20.44 9.83
N ASP A 255 -39.77 21.02 10.86
CA ASP A 255 -38.94 22.21 10.72
C ASP A 255 -37.76 21.96 9.76
N ALA A 256 -37.06 23.02 9.36
CA ALA A 256 -35.83 22.85 8.61
C ALA A 256 -34.74 22.28 9.53
N TYR A 257 -33.97 21.34 9.02
CA TYR A 257 -32.86 20.72 9.73
C TYR A 257 -31.76 20.40 8.73
N GLN A 258 -30.57 20.06 9.24
CA GLN A 258 -29.50 19.53 8.43
C GLN A 258 -29.31 18.05 8.71
N ILE A 259 -28.99 17.28 7.68
CA ILE A 259 -28.61 15.87 7.80
C ILE A 259 -27.31 15.64 7.06
N SER A 260 -26.47 14.73 7.56
CA SER A 260 -25.25 14.35 6.88
C SER A 260 -25.57 13.78 5.51
N LYS A 261 -24.86 14.29 4.50
CA LYS A 261 -24.99 13.88 3.11
C LYS A 261 -24.69 12.39 2.91
N TYR A 262 -23.82 11.84 3.75
CA TYR A 262 -23.35 10.46 3.75
C TYR A 262 -23.51 9.85 5.14
N GLU A 263 -23.47 8.52 5.23
CA GLU A 263 -23.24 7.83 6.49
C GLU A 263 -21.89 8.23 7.11
N VAL A 264 -21.77 8.08 8.42
CA VAL A 264 -20.47 8.30 9.10
C VAL A 264 -19.48 7.27 8.58
N THR A 265 -18.33 7.74 8.12
CA THR A 265 -17.25 6.86 7.61
C THR A 265 -16.35 6.35 8.73
N ASN A 266 -15.62 5.26 8.48
CA ASN A 266 -14.58 4.78 9.40
C ASN A 266 -13.56 5.87 9.74
N SER A 267 -13.11 6.69 8.78
CA SER A 267 -12.18 7.78 9.07
C SER A 267 -12.75 8.85 10.01
N GLN A 268 -14.02 9.23 9.84
CA GLN A 268 -14.69 10.16 10.75
C GLN A 268 -14.86 9.57 12.14
N TYR A 269 -15.27 8.29 12.22
CA TYR A 269 -15.38 7.58 13.50
C TYR A 269 -14.04 7.43 14.21
N LYS A 270 -12.94 7.24 13.46
CA LYS A 270 -11.58 7.22 14.01
C LYS A 270 -11.23 8.56 14.67
N ALA A 271 -11.61 9.69 14.08
CA ALA A 271 -11.40 11.01 14.68
C ALA A 271 -12.12 11.15 16.03
N PHE A 272 -13.36 10.65 16.14
CA PHE A 272 -14.07 10.56 17.42
C PHE A 272 -13.31 9.73 18.46
N MET A 273 -12.77 8.58 18.06
CA MET A 273 -12.00 7.74 18.97
C MET A 273 -10.69 8.39 19.41
N ASP A 274 -9.97 9.03 18.49
CA ASP A 274 -8.69 9.70 18.75
C ASP A 274 -8.84 10.93 19.64
N ASP A 275 -9.97 11.63 19.56
CA ASP A 275 -10.34 12.73 20.45
C ASP A 275 -10.87 12.26 21.82
N GLY A 276 -10.68 10.98 22.15
CA GLY A 276 -11.08 10.41 23.43
C GLY A 276 -12.59 10.20 23.56
N GLY A 277 -13.33 10.07 22.46
CA GLY A 277 -14.79 9.93 22.43
C GLY A 277 -15.32 8.77 23.27
N TYR A 278 -14.63 7.63 23.26
CA TYR A 278 -14.97 6.53 24.18
C TYR A 278 -14.66 6.90 25.63
N ASN A 279 -13.63 7.69 25.91
CA ASN A 279 -13.16 8.02 27.27
C ASN A 279 -13.87 9.21 27.92
N ASN A 280 -14.80 9.87 27.23
CA ASN A 280 -15.46 11.07 27.72
C ASN A 280 -16.98 10.85 27.86
N SER A 281 -17.46 10.78 29.10
CA SER A 281 -18.86 10.47 29.40
C SER A 281 -19.85 11.55 28.96
N ILE A 282 -19.40 12.78 28.70
CA ILE A 282 -20.30 13.89 28.32
C ILE A 282 -21.03 13.64 27.00
N TYR A 283 -20.46 12.79 26.13
CA TYR A 283 -21.05 12.48 24.84
C TYR A 283 -22.14 11.41 24.95
N TRP A 284 -22.15 10.62 26.02
CA TRP A 284 -22.97 9.41 26.14
C TRP A 284 -24.26 9.68 26.92
N THR A 285 -25.29 8.89 26.64
CA THR A 285 -26.40 8.75 27.61
C THR A 285 -25.91 8.04 28.86
N ALA A 286 -26.63 8.17 29.99
CA ALA A 286 -26.29 7.47 31.22
C ALA A 286 -26.26 5.94 31.01
N ASP A 287 -27.28 5.38 30.35
CA ASP A 287 -27.34 3.95 30.04
C ASP A 287 -26.23 3.52 29.07
N GLY A 288 -25.95 4.35 28.05
CA GLY A 288 -24.88 4.10 27.10
C GLY A 288 -23.50 4.11 27.75
N TRP A 289 -23.24 5.04 28.67
CA TRP A 289 -21.99 5.09 29.43
C TRP A 289 -21.83 3.85 30.31
N ASN A 290 -22.89 3.49 31.05
CA ASN A 290 -22.89 2.28 31.88
C ASN A 290 -22.62 1.02 31.05
N TRP A 291 -23.27 0.90 29.89
CA TRP A 291 -23.03 -0.20 28.95
C TRP A 291 -21.58 -0.19 28.42
N ARG A 292 -21.05 0.96 27.99
CA ARG A 292 -19.68 1.11 27.47
C ARG A 292 -18.67 0.63 28.51
N THR A 293 -18.80 1.10 29.75
CA THR A 293 -17.92 0.74 30.87
C THR A 293 -18.04 -0.74 31.21
N SER A 294 -19.26 -1.28 31.30
CA SER A 294 -19.50 -2.68 31.69
C SER A 294 -18.96 -3.67 30.66
N ASN A 295 -18.97 -3.30 29.37
CA ASN A 295 -18.42 -4.10 28.28
C ASN A 295 -16.96 -3.79 27.96
N ALA A 296 -16.30 -2.90 28.72
CA ALA A 296 -14.94 -2.43 28.46
C ALA A 296 -14.68 -2.05 26.99
N SER A 297 -15.70 -1.51 26.31
CA SER A 297 -15.62 -1.25 24.87
C SER A 297 -14.78 -0.01 24.57
N THR A 298 -13.92 -0.10 23.57
CA THR A 298 -13.04 1.00 23.14
C THR A 298 -13.12 1.32 21.65
N GLU A 299 -13.80 0.48 20.87
CA GLU A 299 -13.95 0.59 19.42
C GLU A 299 -15.16 -0.23 18.93
N PRO A 300 -15.60 -0.05 17.66
CA PRO A 300 -16.63 -0.89 17.03
C PRO A 300 -16.20 -2.36 16.93
N VAL A 301 -17.16 -3.28 16.95
CA VAL A 301 -16.88 -4.72 17.17
C VAL A 301 -16.00 -5.38 16.09
N TRP A 302 -15.99 -4.86 14.86
CA TRP A 302 -15.24 -5.41 13.72
C TRP A 302 -13.99 -4.61 13.36
N TRP A 303 -13.67 -3.58 14.14
CA TRP A 303 -12.68 -2.58 13.76
C TRP A 303 -11.28 -3.17 13.61
N SER A 304 -10.82 -3.93 14.61
CA SER A 304 -9.52 -4.59 14.60
C SER A 304 -9.39 -5.70 13.55
N SER A 305 -10.47 -6.42 13.23
CA SER A 305 -10.43 -7.51 12.25
C SER A 305 -10.55 -7.04 10.80
N GLY A 306 -11.02 -5.81 10.58
CA GLY A 306 -11.34 -5.29 9.25
C GLY A 306 -12.56 -5.95 8.60
N SER A 307 -13.31 -6.77 9.35
CA SER A 307 -14.46 -7.48 8.81
C SER A 307 -15.55 -6.51 8.37
N TYR A 308 -16.24 -6.83 7.26
CA TYR A 308 -17.30 -6.00 6.69
C TYR A 308 -16.84 -4.59 6.28
N ASN A 309 -15.59 -4.46 5.81
CA ASN A 309 -14.98 -3.19 5.45
C ASN A 309 -14.99 -2.17 6.62
N SER A 310 -14.72 -2.65 7.84
CA SER A 310 -14.63 -1.83 9.06
C SER A 310 -13.19 -1.40 9.33
N GLY A 311 -13.02 -0.25 10.00
CA GLY A 311 -11.72 0.19 10.50
C GLY A 311 -10.83 0.89 9.49
N THR A 312 -9.58 1.13 9.88
CA THR A 312 -8.67 2.08 9.21
C THR A 312 -8.20 1.64 7.82
N ALA A 313 -8.36 0.36 7.48
CA ALA A 313 -8.09 -0.15 6.13
C ALA A 313 -9.19 0.26 5.12
N PHE A 314 -10.37 0.64 5.61
CA PHE A 314 -11.54 1.01 4.79
C PHE A 314 -12.07 2.41 5.14
N PRO A 315 -11.20 3.44 5.09
CA PRO A 315 -11.45 4.75 5.67
C PRO A 315 -12.68 5.51 5.10
N SER A 316 -13.08 5.22 3.87
CA SER A 316 -14.23 5.85 3.17
C SER A 316 -15.52 5.00 3.21
N HIS A 317 -15.48 3.81 3.80
CA HIS A 317 -16.67 2.99 4.00
C HIS A 317 -17.45 3.46 5.24
N PRO A 318 -18.77 3.24 5.30
CA PRO A 318 -19.55 3.54 6.50
C PRO A 318 -18.98 2.77 7.70
N VAL A 319 -18.94 3.42 8.86
CA VAL A 319 -18.65 2.73 10.12
C VAL A 319 -19.77 1.74 10.40
N VAL A 320 -19.38 0.55 10.81
CA VAL A 320 -20.30 -0.52 11.14
C VAL A 320 -19.91 -1.25 12.40
N GLY A 321 -20.85 -2.03 12.94
CA GLY A 321 -20.63 -2.76 14.19
C GLY A 321 -20.72 -1.84 15.40
N VAL A 322 -21.50 -0.76 15.27
CA VAL A 322 -21.77 0.23 16.31
C VAL A 322 -23.19 0.07 16.83
N SER A 323 -23.31 0.28 18.14
CA SER A 323 -24.58 0.32 18.86
C SER A 323 -25.27 1.66 18.66
N TRP A 324 -26.54 1.76 19.06
CA TRP A 324 -27.23 3.04 19.13
C TRP A 324 -26.53 4.00 20.11
N TYR A 325 -25.99 3.49 21.22
CA TYR A 325 -25.29 4.32 22.21
C TYR A 325 -24.03 4.97 21.65
N GLU A 326 -23.26 4.22 20.86
CA GLU A 326 -22.08 4.73 20.16
C GLU A 326 -22.44 5.75 19.09
N ALA A 327 -23.46 5.45 18.29
CA ALA A 327 -23.97 6.35 17.27
C ALA A 327 -24.42 7.70 17.90
N TYR A 328 -25.16 7.62 19.02
CA TYR A 328 -25.56 8.78 19.81
C TYR A 328 -24.35 9.58 20.32
N ALA A 329 -23.36 8.90 20.90
CA ALA A 329 -22.16 9.55 21.43
C ALA A 329 -21.34 10.25 20.35
N PHE A 330 -21.18 9.61 19.19
CA PHE A 330 -20.54 10.25 18.04
C PHE A 330 -21.31 11.51 17.61
N CYS A 331 -22.63 11.43 17.47
CA CYS A 331 -23.45 12.57 17.04
C CYS A 331 -23.29 13.76 17.99
N ASN A 332 -23.30 13.52 19.31
CA ASN A 332 -23.08 14.57 20.31
C ASN A 332 -21.67 15.17 20.20
N TRP A 333 -20.63 14.36 20.04
CA TRP A 333 -19.26 14.82 19.82
C TRP A 333 -19.14 15.67 18.55
N ALA A 334 -19.83 15.27 17.48
CA ALA A 334 -19.86 15.99 16.20
C ALA A 334 -20.71 17.28 16.24
N GLY A 335 -21.31 17.62 17.39
CA GLY A 335 -22.14 18.81 17.57
C GLY A 335 -23.53 18.72 16.96
N GLY A 336 -24.09 17.50 16.83
CA GLY A 336 -25.43 17.23 16.33
C GLY A 336 -26.15 16.16 17.16
N HIS A 337 -27.08 15.45 16.53
CA HIS A 337 -27.83 14.35 17.13
C HIS A 337 -28.08 13.25 16.08
N LEU A 338 -28.59 12.09 16.51
CA LEU A 338 -29.17 11.14 15.56
C LEU A 338 -30.45 11.74 14.97
N PRO A 339 -30.71 11.66 13.65
CA PRO A 339 -31.96 12.14 13.08
C PRO A 339 -33.13 11.45 13.76
N THR A 340 -34.27 12.14 13.86
CA THR A 340 -35.52 11.43 14.12
C THR A 340 -35.85 10.55 12.93
N GLU A 341 -36.69 9.53 13.13
CA GLU A 341 -37.12 8.67 12.06
C GLU A 341 -37.84 9.45 10.95
N ALA A 342 -38.64 10.44 11.34
CA ALA A 342 -39.31 11.32 10.38
C ALA A 342 -38.32 12.19 9.61
N GLN A 343 -37.31 12.75 10.28
CA GLN A 343 -36.22 13.46 9.62
C GLN A 343 -35.48 12.56 8.63
N TRP A 344 -35.23 11.30 9.00
CA TRP A 344 -34.59 10.35 8.11
C TRP A 344 -35.46 10.07 6.87
N GLU A 345 -36.75 9.75 7.06
CA GLU A 345 -37.64 9.39 5.95
C GLU A 345 -37.91 10.57 5.02
N LYS A 346 -38.09 11.79 5.55
CA LYS A 346 -38.23 12.98 4.71
C LYS A 346 -36.99 13.20 3.86
N ALA A 347 -35.79 13.06 4.44
CA ALA A 347 -34.53 13.19 3.72
C ALA A 347 -34.43 12.14 2.59
N ALA A 348 -34.89 10.90 2.83
CA ALA A 348 -34.88 9.83 1.84
C ALA A 348 -35.91 10.04 0.72
N ARG A 349 -37.16 10.36 1.09
CA ARG A 349 -38.33 10.33 0.19
C ARG A 349 -38.52 11.62 -0.60
N GLY A 350 -38.23 12.78 0.00
CA GLY A 350 -38.67 14.07 -0.53
C GLY A 350 -40.17 14.32 -0.31
N THR A 351 -40.74 15.24 -1.11
CA THR A 351 -42.16 15.61 -1.04
C THR A 351 -43.08 14.76 -1.92
N ASN A 352 -42.51 13.91 -2.79
CA ASN A 352 -43.30 13.01 -3.62
C ASN A 352 -43.72 11.77 -2.83
N SER A 353 -45.00 11.69 -2.44
CA SER A 353 -45.56 10.59 -1.67
C SER A 353 -45.55 9.25 -2.41
N SER A 354 -45.37 9.24 -3.73
CA SER A 354 -45.31 8.03 -4.55
C SER A 354 -43.92 7.38 -4.63
N ASN A 355 -42.90 8.00 -4.05
CA ASN A 355 -41.54 7.43 -4.06
C ASN A 355 -41.47 6.19 -3.16
N TYR A 356 -41.15 5.04 -3.73
CA TYR A 356 -40.84 3.82 -2.97
C TYR A 356 -39.38 3.81 -2.52
N TRP A 357 -38.49 4.28 -3.38
CA TRP A 357 -37.04 4.40 -3.17
C TRP A 357 -36.64 5.87 -3.29
N PRO A 358 -35.42 6.25 -2.85
CA PRO A 358 -34.98 7.65 -2.90
C PRO A 358 -35.06 8.28 -4.30
N TRP A 359 -34.89 7.47 -5.35
CA TRP A 359 -34.93 7.91 -6.75
C TRP A 359 -36.28 7.76 -7.45
N GLY A 360 -37.32 7.21 -6.80
CA GLY A 360 -38.65 7.11 -7.40
C GLY A 360 -39.44 5.85 -7.06
N SER A 361 -40.39 5.51 -7.94
CA SER A 361 -41.35 4.40 -7.77
C SER A 361 -40.95 3.12 -8.51
N THR A 362 -39.85 3.13 -9.26
CA THR A 362 -39.36 1.98 -10.02
C THR A 362 -38.02 1.56 -9.46
N TRP A 363 -37.90 0.29 -9.04
CA TRP A 363 -36.67 -0.27 -8.54
C TRP A 363 -35.58 -0.27 -9.62
N ASP A 364 -34.37 0.08 -9.20
CA ASP A 364 -33.17 0.03 -10.05
C ASP A 364 -31.98 -0.29 -9.14
N ALA A 365 -31.59 -1.56 -9.11
CA ALA A 365 -30.50 -2.06 -8.27
C ALA A 365 -29.13 -1.43 -8.61
N SER A 366 -28.97 -0.79 -9.78
CA SER A 366 -27.73 -0.09 -10.13
C SER A 366 -27.53 1.23 -9.37
N LYS A 367 -28.51 1.64 -8.55
CA LYS A 367 -28.53 2.90 -7.81
C LYS A 367 -28.16 2.78 -6.33
N CYS A 368 -27.89 1.58 -5.83
CA CYS A 368 -27.47 1.40 -4.45
C CYS A 368 -26.65 0.13 -4.28
N ASN A 369 -25.93 0.03 -3.18
CA ASN A 369 -25.35 -1.24 -2.74
C ASN A 369 -26.44 -2.12 -2.11
N SER A 370 -26.76 -3.24 -2.73
CA SER A 370 -27.84 -4.14 -2.30
C SER A 370 -27.48 -5.60 -2.54
N GLY A 371 -28.23 -6.51 -1.93
CA GLY A 371 -28.03 -7.95 -2.11
C GLY A 371 -28.23 -8.46 -3.55
N GLU A 372 -28.73 -7.62 -4.47
CA GLU A 372 -28.94 -7.96 -5.88
C GLU A 372 -27.67 -7.89 -6.74
N ASN A 373 -26.59 -7.23 -6.26
CA ASN A 373 -25.26 -7.20 -6.88
C ASN A 373 -25.28 -6.83 -8.39
N VAL A 374 -26.02 -5.79 -8.75
CA VAL A 374 -26.12 -5.30 -10.13
C VAL A 374 -25.09 -4.19 -10.38
N THR A 375 -24.33 -4.28 -11.48
CA THR A 375 -23.39 -3.24 -11.93
C THR A 375 -23.99 -1.83 -11.81
N PRO A 376 -23.29 -0.84 -11.21
CA PRO A 376 -21.86 -0.81 -10.89
C PRO A 376 -21.48 -1.43 -9.55
N ASP A 377 -22.43 -2.07 -8.84
CA ASP A 377 -22.12 -2.74 -7.58
C ASP A 377 -21.15 -3.92 -7.80
N THR A 378 -20.01 -3.83 -7.13
CA THR A 378 -18.95 -4.86 -7.14
C THR A 378 -18.47 -5.16 -5.72
N PHE A 379 -19.18 -4.66 -4.70
CA PHE A 379 -18.73 -4.72 -3.31
C PHE A 379 -19.33 -5.94 -2.62
N THR A 380 -18.49 -6.77 -2.01
CA THR A 380 -18.96 -7.92 -1.21
C THR A 380 -19.67 -7.50 0.08
N TYR A 381 -19.33 -6.32 0.61
CA TYR A 381 -19.90 -5.73 1.83
C TYR A 381 -20.32 -4.28 1.52
N SER A 382 -20.14 -3.34 2.46
CA SER A 382 -20.41 -1.92 2.20
C SER A 382 -19.58 -1.39 1.03
N SER A 383 -20.14 -0.42 0.33
CA SER A 383 -19.42 0.40 -0.65
C SER A 383 -18.87 1.65 0.06
N PRO A 384 -17.86 2.33 -0.49
CA PRO A 384 -17.52 3.68 -0.07
C PRO A 384 -18.77 4.57 -0.14
N VAL A 385 -18.94 5.44 0.85
CA VAL A 385 -20.07 6.36 0.86
C VAL A 385 -20.06 7.25 -0.39
N GLY A 386 -21.22 7.45 -0.99
CA GLY A 386 -21.37 8.27 -2.18
C GLY A 386 -21.04 7.60 -3.51
N PHE A 387 -20.70 6.31 -3.52
CA PHE A 387 -20.35 5.58 -4.75
C PHE A 387 -21.48 5.62 -5.79
N PHE A 388 -22.74 5.42 -5.35
CA PHE A 388 -23.90 5.38 -6.24
C PHE A 388 -24.47 6.77 -6.51
N SER A 389 -23.76 7.54 -7.35
CA SER A 389 -24.11 8.93 -7.67
C SER A 389 -25.51 9.16 -8.23
N THR A 390 -26.13 8.15 -8.85
CA THR A 390 -27.50 8.27 -9.41
C THR A 390 -28.60 7.75 -8.49
N GLY A 391 -28.26 7.32 -7.27
CA GLY A 391 -29.19 6.83 -6.24
C GLY A 391 -29.49 7.83 -5.12
N GLN A 392 -29.09 9.09 -5.29
CA GLN A 392 -29.36 10.14 -4.32
C GLN A 392 -30.87 10.31 -4.10
N SER A 393 -31.24 10.66 -2.87
CA SER A 393 -32.57 11.19 -2.55
C SER A 393 -32.86 12.50 -3.29
N PRO A 394 -34.12 12.98 -3.31
CA PRO A 394 -34.47 14.25 -3.97
C PRO A 394 -33.78 15.48 -3.39
N TYR A 395 -33.21 15.37 -2.19
CA TYR A 395 -32.43 16.43 -1.53
C TYR A 395 -30.92 16.27 -1.70
N GLY A 396 -30.43 15.26 -2.43
CA GLY A 396 -29.00 15.03 -2.66
C GLY A 396 -28.28 14.27 -1.53
N VAL A 397 -29.04 13.63 -0.64
CA VAL A 397 -28.52 12.74 0.40
C VAL A 397 -28.28 11.36 -0.21
N TYR A 398 -27.08 10.81 -0.03
CA TYR A 398 -26.63 9.54 -0.61
C TYR A 398 -26.95 8.35 0.28
N ASP A 399 -27.01 7.18 -0.35
CA ASP A 399 -27.06 5.88 0.32
C ASP A 399 -28.22 5.75 1.32
N MET A 400 -29.32 6.46 1.06
CA MET A 400 -30.57 6.35 1.85
C MET A 400 -31.32 5.03 1.56
N ALA A 401 -30.83 4.22 0.63
CA ALA A 401 -31.30 2.87 0.34
C ALA A 401 -30.08 1.94 0.21
N GLY A 402 -30.10 0.83 0.92
CA GLY A 402 -29.01 -0.15 0.90
C GLY A 402 -27.79 0.29 1.72
N ASN A 403 -26.62 -0.24 1.38
CA ASN A 403 -25.36 -0.08 2.11
C ASN A 403 -25.49 -0.54 3.58
N VAL A 404 -25.89 0.31 4.53
CA VAL A 404 -26.06 -0.03 5.95
C VAL A 404 -27.45 0.32 6.48
N TRP A 405 -27.90 -0.42 7.49
CA TRP A 405 -28.96 0.08 8.37
C TRP A 405 -28.43 1.23 9.20
N GLU A 406 -29.25 2.25 9.39
CA GLU A 406 -28.90 3.48 10.07
C GLU A 406 -29.72 3.68 11.33
N TRP A 407 -29.04 3.75 12.48
CA TRP A 407 -29.68 4.15 13.72
C TRP A 407 -30.31 5.53 13.62
N VAL A 408 -31.55 5.66 14.11
CA VAL A 408 -32.24 6.94 14.32
C VAL A 408 -32.55 7.14 15.80
N ASN A 409 -32.93 8.35 16.19
CA ASN A 409 -33.11 8.68 17.60
C ASN A 409 -34.29 7.93 18.25
N ASP A 410 -35.34 7.63 17.49
CA ASP A 410 -36.64 7.21 18.01
C ASP A 410 -36.62 5.83 18.68
N TRP A 411 -37.37 5.72 19.77
CA TRP A 411 -37.80 4.41 20.27
C TRP A 411 -38.85 3.81 19.31
N HIS A 412 -38.81 2.50 19.10
CA HIS A 412 -39.78 1.79 18.28
C HIS A 412 -41.10 1.60 19.04
N TYR A 413 -42.20 1.93 18.37
CA TYR A 413 -43.54 1.53 18.75
C TYR A 413 -44.37 1.28 17.49
N SER A 414 -44.94 0.09 17.39
CA SER A 414 -45.59 -0.39 16.16
C SER A 414 -46.81 0.44 15.74
N ALA A 415 -47.51 1.06 16.68
CA ALA A 415 -48.70 1.87 16.39
C ALA A 415 -48.41 3.39 16.38
N TYR A 416 -47.14 3.81 16.45
CA TYR A 416 -46.78 5.23 16.62
C TYR A 416 -47.31 6.13 15.50
N TYR A 417 -47.42 5.63 14.25
CA TYR A 417 -47.95 6.42 13.13
C TYR A 417 -49.44 6.78 13.25
N SER A 418 -50.16 6.14 14.17
CA SER A 418 -51.54 6.50 14.52
C SER A 418 -51.64 7.41 15.74
N ASP A 419 -50.52 7.74 16.38
CA ASP A 419 -50.48 8.59 17.57
C ASP A 419 -50.72 10.08 17.19
N PRO A 420 -51.53 10.84 17.94
CA PRO A 420 -51.71 12.27 17.70
C PRO A 420 -50.41 13.09 17.68
N GLY A 421 -49.38 12.65 18.39
CA GLY A 421 -48.05 13.27 18.44
C GLY A 421 -47.16 12.97 17.23
N ALA A 422 -47.58 12.13 16.29
CA ALA A 422 -46.76 11.72 15.15
C ALA A 422 -46.64 12.77 14.04
N ASN A 423 -47.43 13.86 14.08
CA ASN A 423 -47.63 14.70 12.89
C ASN A 423 -46.81 16.00 12.85
N THR A 424 -46.10 16.39 13.92
CA THR A 424 -45.35 17.66 13.95
C THR A 424 -44.06 17.50 14.75
N ASN A 425 -42.92 17.56 14.06
CA ASN A 425 -41.60 17.30 14.63
C ASN A 425 -41.57 16.06 15.56
N PRO A 426 -42.09 14.90 15.11
CA PRO A 426 -42.17 13.73 15.97
C PRO A 426 -40.78 13.23 16.35
N THR A 427 -40.63 12.80 17.59
CA THR A 427 -39.39 12.25 18.17
C THR A 427 -39.55 10.82 18.66
N GLY A 428 -40.65 10.15 18.29
CA GLY A 428 -41.02 8.84 18.78
C GLY A 428 -41.63 8.87 20.18
N PRO A 429 -41.98 7.70 20.74
CA PRO A 429 -42.38 7.59 22.14
C PRO A 429 -41.22 7.92 23.08
N THR A 430 -41.53 8.40 24.29
CA THR A 430 -40.52 8.85 25.27
C THR A 430 -39.67 7.72 25.85
N THR A 431 -40.16 6.48 25.80
CA THR A 431 -39.51 5.29 26.34
C THR A 431 -39.79 4.09 25.43
N GLY A 432 -38.88 3.12 25.42
CA GLY A 432 -39.08 1.86 24.69
C GLY A 432 -38.00 0.85 25.01
N THR A 433 -38.11 -0.32 24.37
CA THR A 433 -37.12 -1.40 24.49
C THR A 433 -36.17 -1.41 23.29
N TYR A 434 -36.67 -1.06 22.10
CA TYR A 434 -35.95 -1.13 20.85
C TYR A 434 -35.85 0.26 20.22
N ARG A 435 -34.69 0.60 19.65
CA ARG A 435 -34.51 1.80 18.82
C ARG A 435 -34.78 1.46 17.37
N VAL A 436 -35.25 2.43 16.61
CA VAL A 436 -35.52 2.26 15.18
C VAL A 436 -34.21 2.29 14.37
N VAL A 437 -34.18 1.52 13.29
CA VAL A 437 -33.19 1.64 12.21
C VAL A 437 -33.87 1.84 10.86
N ARG A 438 -33.23 2.65 10.01
CA ARG A 438 -33.68 3.04 8.67
C ARG A 438 -32.58 2.74 7.64
N GLY A 439 -32.72 3.18 6.39
CA GLY A 439 -31.78 2.84 5.30
C GLY A 439 -32.28 1.72 4.41
N GLY A 440 -33.32 1.01 4.87
CA GLY A 440 -34.00 0.03 4.06
C GLY A 440 -33.09 -1.11 3.63
N GLY A 441 -32.58 -1.89 4.57
CA GLY A 441 -31.68 -2.98 4.22
C GLY A 441 -30.23 -2.54 4.11
N SER A 442 -29.41 -3.49 3.70
CA SER A 442 -27.96 -3.36 3.65
C SER A 442 -27.47 -3.97 2.35
N TRP A 443 -26.16 -4.06 2.16
CA TRP A 443 -25.53 -4.84 1.09
C TRP A 443 -25.96 -6.34 1.03
N PHE A 444 -26.80 -6.83 1.95
CA PHE A 444 -27.38 -8.19 1.92
C PHE A 444 -28.85 -8.25 1.51
N HIS A 445 -29.56 -7.12 1.45
CA HIS A 445 -31.02 -7.11 1.30
C HIS A 445 -31.44 -6.61 -0.09
N GLY A 446 -32.59 -7.08 -0.57
CA GLY A 446 -33.15 -6.70 -1.87
C GLY A 446 -34.06 -5.46 -1.84
N ALA A 447 -34.71 -5.21 -2.97
CA ALA A 447 -35.61 -4.07 -3.21
C ALA A 447 -36.66 -3.84 -2.10
N GLU A 448 -37.19 -4.91 -1.52
CA GLU A 448 -38.27 -4.88 -0.52
C GLU A 448 -37.82 -4.28 0.81
N TRP A 449 -36.54 -4.38 1.12
CA TRP A 449 -35.97 -3.70 2.28
C TRP A 449 -35.55 -2.30 1.89
N CYS A 450 -35.03 -2.06 0.68
CA CYS A 450 -34.53 -0.74 0.21
C CYS A 450 -35.56 0.40 0.13
N ARG A 451 -36.82 0.12 0.45
CA ARG A 451 -37.88 1.14 0.46
C ARG A 451 -37.61 2.20 1.51
N VAL A 452 -37.89 3.47 1.18
CA VAL A 452 -37.76 4.60 2.12
C VAL A 452 -38.66 4.46 3.35
N ALA A 453 -39.75 3.68 3.24
CA ALA A 453 -40.65 3.41 4.34
C ALA A 453 -40.21 2.25 5.23
N ALA A 454 -39.30 1.36 4.77
CA ALA A 454 -38.98 0.12 5.46
C ALA A 454 -38.25 0.36 6.79
N ARG A 455 -38.82 -0.14 7.88
CA ARG A 455 -38.32 0.05 9.25
C ARG A 455 -37.84 -1.26 9.84
N GLY A 456 -36.70 -1.19 10.51
CA GLY A 456 -36.20 -2.20 11.41
C GLY A 456 -36.10 -1.63 12.82
N TYR A 457 -35.79 -2.49 13.79
CA TYR A 457 -35.55 -2.09 15.16
C TYR A 457 -34.65 -3.10 15.86
N ASN A 458 -33.90 -2.64 16.85
CA ASN A 458 -33.12 -3.52 17.73
C ASN A 458 -32.85 -2.85 19.08
N THR A 459 -32.35 -3.61 20.06
CA THR A 459 -32.03 -3.04 21.37
C THR A 459 -30.87 -2.05 21.22
N PRO A 460 -30.81 -0.98 22.02
CA PRO A 460 -29.84 0.10 21.83
C PRO A 460 -28.38 -0.34 22.03
N ASP A 461 -28.13 -1.43 22.75
CA ASP A 461 -26.82 -2.05 22.98
C ASP A 461 -26.35 -2.96 21.84
N TYR A 462 -27.24 -3.23 20.88
CA TYR A 462 -26.99 -4.20 19.83
C TYR A 462 -26.03 -3.66 18.76
N ARG A 463 -24.92 -4.36 18.52
CA ARG A 463 -23.90 -4.05 17.48
C ARG A 463 -23.94 -4.98 16.25
N HIS A 464 -24.85 -5.96 16.25
CA HIS A 464 -24.95 -7.10 15.32
C HIS A 464 -23.66 -7.91 15.07
N SER A 465 -23.47 -8.94 15.89
CA SER A 465 -22.31 -9.84 15.91
C SER A 465 -22.20 -10.83 14.74
N TYR A 466 -23.12 -10.82 13.76
CA TYR A 466 -23.13 -11.84 12.69
C TYR A 466 -22.94 -11.34 11.25
N ASN A 467 -23.10 -10.05 10.98
CA ASN A 467 -23.02 -9.53 9.60
C ASN A 467 -22.64 -8.04 9.46
N GLY A 468 -22.43 -7.32 10.57
CA GLY A 468 -21.87 -5.96 10.55
C GLY A 468 -22.72 -4.90 9.85
N ILE A 469 -24.04 -5.00 9.76
CA ILE A 469 -24.83 -4.09 8.90
C ILE A 469 -25.29 -2.77 9.52
N TYR A 470 -24.98 -2.49 10.79
CA TYR A 470 -25.51 -1.32 11.51
C TYR A 470 -24.47 -0.20 11.56
N GLY A 471 -24.81 0.92 10.93
CA GLY A 471 -24.13 2.21 10.98
C GLY A 471 -25.13 3.31 11.36
N PHE A 472 -24.83 4.55 10.96
CA PHE A 472 -25.68 5.71 11.24
C PHE A 472 -25.21 6.95 10.46
N ARG A 473 -26.05 7.99 10.46
CA ARG A 473 -25.69 9.34 10.01
C ARG A 473 -26.20 10.39 11.00
N PRO A 474 -25.49 11.51 11.21
CA PRO A 474 -25.94 12.57 12.11
C PRO A 474 -26.88 13.57 11.42
N ALA A 475 -27.64 14.30 12.24
CA ALA A 475 -28.46 15.47 11.90
C ALA A 475 -28.19 16.62 12.91
N LYS A 476 -28.66 17.83 12.61
CA LYS A 476 -28.58 19.00 13.50
C LYS A 476 -29.55 20.11 13.13
#